data_AF-A0AAW1ZYV2-F1
#
_entry.id   AF-A0AAW1ZYV2-F1
#
_cell.length_a   1.000
_cell.length_b   1.000
_cell.length_c   1.000
_cell.angle_alpha   90.00
_cell.angle_beta   90.00
_cell.angle_gamma   90.00
#
_symmetry.space_group_name_H-M   'P 1'
#
loop_
_entity.id
_entity.type
_entity.pdbx_description
1 polymer ?
#
loop_
_entity_poly.entity_id
_entity_poly.type
_entity_poly.pdbx_seq_one_letter_code
_entity_poly.pdbx_strand_id
1 'polypeptide(L)'
;MASYLLSGERKTLLEDLSESTLRDLVRSIGTKVTFRARRVPAVSELLDFDPHMFSVIPPHFLPDVKNPCWYEELRGNVSADPYGSNLFGRLSSNMRIAFERLSATFKKQLILRNGKLQRLRCLPYFYIVGQPKCGTTDLYERLRLHPDVHLTPPKEPHWWSRKRFGIIRPGDPPLTRFPLDHYLDLFDPVAQRIQHRLLGNSSSRSSIITGEASASTMWDNLAWSYLHDISREAEPPSLVQDFIHVVQPDVQLIAILRDPVERLYSDYLYFGTSNKSALDFHQKVCESLRLFDACLRDAGLRACVYSGALYNAMSVRLQVGLYVMFILDWLSVFSRDQLLVLRLEDHAANVTHSMNRVFHFLRLGPVSEQTERLISRRPVANTRHQSDRNLGPMEPVTREMLRQFYAPFNQKLSAVLQDESFTW
;
A
#
# COMPACT_ATOMS: atom_id res chain seq x y z
N MET A 1 -24.66 -2.73 24.99
CA MET A 1 -25.60 -3.85 24.79
C MET A 1 -25.37 -4.47 23.41
N ALA A 2 -24.32 -5.28 23.28
CA ALA A 2 -24.01 -6.08 22.10
C ALA A 2 -23.33 -7.37 22.58
N SER A 3 -24.14 -8.22 23.18
CA SER A 3 -23.85 -9.59 23.58
C SER A 3 -25.23 -10.22 23.71
N TYR A 4 -25.44 -11.39 23.11
CA TYR A 4 -26.72 -11.96 22.66
C TYR A 4 -27.13 -11.54 21.24
N LEU A 5 -26.52 -12.17 20.25
CA LEU A 5 -27.14 -12.65 19.00
C LEU A 5 -26.14 -13.57 18.27
N LEU A 6 -25.62 -14.57 19.00
CA LEU A 6 -24.87 -15.69 18.44
C LEU A 6 -25.59 -16.98 18.85
N SER A 7 -26.68 -17.28 18.15
CA SER A 7 -27.32 -18.60 18.20
C SER A 7 -27.95 -18.96 16.85
N GLY A 8 -27.43 -20.04 16.26
CA GLY A 8 -28.27 -21.11 15.74
C GLY A 8 -28.92 -21.00 14.36
N GLU A 9 -29.14 -19.82 13.78
CA GLU A 9 -29.94 -19.71 12.54
C GLU A 9 -29.26 -18.83 11.46
N ARG A 10 -28.28 -19.42 10.77
CA ARG A 10 -27.88 -18.99 9.40
C ARG A 10 -27.93 -20.21 8.48
N LYS A 11 -29.13 -20.77 8.34
CA LYS A 11 -29.49 -21.56 7.16
C LYS A 11 -30.75 -20.93 6.59
N THR A 12 -30.72 -20.74 5.26
CA THR A 12 -31.81 -20.34 4.36
C THR A 12 -32.38 -18.93 4.52
N LEU A 13 -31.88 -17.99 3.69
CA LEU A 13 -32.65 -16.97 2.95
C LEU A 13 -31.70 -16.18 2.03
N LEU A 14 -31.07 -16.88 1.09
CA LEU A 14 -30.57 -16.27 -0.14
C LEU A 14 -31.19 -17.11 -1.24
N GLU A 15 -32.38 -16.72 -1.68
CA GLU A 15 -32.88 -17.16 -2.98
C GLU A 15 -31.79 -16.83 -4.01
N ASP A 16 -31.41 -17.82 -4.82
CA ASP A 16 -30.60 -17.60 -6.01
C ASP A 16 -31.29 -16.49 -6.80
N LEU A 17 -30.71 -15.28 -6.77
CA LEU A 17 -31.27 -14.19 -7.54
C LEU A 17 -31.23 -14.62 -8.99
N SER A 18 -32.36 -14.44 -9.67
CA SER A 18 -32.37 -14.55 -11.12
C SER A 18 -31.26 -13.68 -11.71
N GLU A 19 -30.62 -14.17 -12.77
CA GLU A 19 -29.56 -13.43 -13.46
C GLU A 19 -30.04 -12.02 -13.88
N SER A 20 -31.33 -11.87 -14.19
CA SER A 20 -31.98 -10.58 -14.44
C SER A 20 -31.89 -9.61 -13.25
N THR A 21 -32.23 -10.06 -12.04
CA THR A 21 -32.20 -9.20 -10.84
C THR A 21 -30.77 -8.73 -10.53
N LEU A 22 -29.78 -9.59 -10.78
CA LEU A 22 -28.37 -9.25 -10.60
C LEU A 22 -27.86 -8.23 -11.63
N ARG A 23 -28.28 -8.36 -12.90
CA ARG A 23 -27.97 -7.36 -13.94
C ARG A 23 -28.58 -5.99 -13.62
N ASP A 24 -29.82 -5.98 -13.11
CA ASP A 24 -30.48 -4.75 -12.71
C ASP A 24 -29.79 -4.08 -11.51
N LEU A 25 -29.29 -4.88 -10.54
CA LEU A 25 -28.48 -4.38 -9.43
C LEU A 25 -27.20 -3.68 -9.91
N VAL A 26 -26.43 -4.33 -10.79
CA VAL A 26 -25.18 -3.75 -11.32
C VAL A 26 -25.48 -2.49 -12.14
N ARG A 27 -26.55 -2.49 -12.94
CA ARG A 27 -27.00 -1.29 -13.66
C ARG A 27 -27.38 -0.16 -12.70
N SER A 28 -28.09 -0.48 -11.61
CA SER A 28 -28.48 0.49 -10.57
C SER A 28 -27.27 1.10 -9.88
N ILE A 29 -26.23 0.32 -9.60
CA ILE A 29 -24.96 0.84 -9.08
C ILE A 29 -24.36 1.82 -10.10
N GLY A 30 -24.26 1.40 -11.38
CA GLY A 30 -23.68 2.20 -12.44
C GLY A 30 -24.32 3.58 -12.61
N THR A 31 -25.64 3.70 -12.44
CA THR A 31 -26.35 4.99 -12.52
C THR A 31 -26.10 5.91 -11.32
N LYS A 32 -25.67 5.37 -10.18
CA LYS A 32 -25.33 6.13 -8.95
C LYS A 32 -23.87 6.56 -8.90
N VAL A 33 -23.01 5.94 -9.71
CA VAL A 33 -21.56 6.23 -9.73
C VAL A 33 -21.33 7.66 -10.23
N THR A 34 -20.91 8.53 -9.31
CA THR A 34 -20.51 9.91 -9.62
C THR A 34 -19.11 10.17 -9.07
N PHE A 35 -18.19 10.53 -9.94
CA PHE A 35 -16.83 10.91 -9.55
C PHE A 35 -16.79 12.39 -9.18
N ARG A 36 -16.58 12.69 -7.90
CA ARG A 36 -16.42 14.06 -7.39
C ARG A 36 -14.98 14.27 -6.91
N ALA A 37 -14.44 15.46 -7.12
CA ALA A 37 -13.20 15.86 -6.47
C ALA A 37 -13.39 15.84 -4.94
N ARG A 38 -12.37 15.41 -4.20
CA ARG A 38 -12.36 15.49 -2.74
C ARG A 38 -11.89 16.87 -2.28
N ARG A 39 -12.15 17.20 -1.01
CA ARG A 39 -11.42 18.27 -0.32
C ARG A 39 -10.01 17.78 0.01
N VAL A 40 -9.01 18.57 -0.32
CA VAL A 40 -7.63 18.39 0.15
C VAL A 40 -7.47 19.21 1.45
N PRO A 41 -7.02 18.62 2.57
CA PRO A 41 -6.82 19.34 3.82
C PRO A 41 -5.68 20.36 3.70
N ALA A 42 -5.76 21.47 4.43
CA ALA A 42 -4.65 22.40 4.54
C ALA A 42 -3.48 21.77 5.31
N VAL A 43 -2.25 22.20 5.03
CA VAL A 43 -1.05 21.69 5.72
C VAL A 43 -1.16 21.89 7.24
N SER A 44 -1.73 23.00 7.71
CA SER A 44 -1.96 23.26 9.14
C SER A 44 -2.86 22.21 9.79
N GLU A 45 -3.91 21.75 9.12
CA GLU A 45 -4.79 20.70 9.65
C GLU A 45 -4.04 19.37 9.84
N LEU A 46 -3.10 19.07 8.95
CA LEU A 46 -2.25 17.88 9.04
C LEU A 46 -1.21 18.02 10.16
N LEU A 47 -0.60 19.20 10.31
CA LEU A 47 0.34 19.51 11.39
C LEU A 47 -0.31 19.36 12.77
N ASP A 48 -1.55 19.85 12.91
CA ASP A 48 -2.32 19.72 14.15
C ASP A 48 -2.68 18.26 14.46
N PHE A 49 -2.87 17.45 13.41
CA PHE A 49 -3.21 16.04 13.54
C PHE A 49 -2.04 15.18 14.03
N ASP A 50 -0.82 15.41 13.53
CA ASP A 50 0.39 14.65 13.92
C ASP A 50 1.61 15.55 14.16
N PRO A 51 1.57 16.42 15.18
CA PRO A 51 2.64 17.40 15.42
C PRO A 51 3.99 16.73 15.71
N HIS A 52 3.97 15.53 16.30
CA HIS A 52 5.18 14.75 16.57
C HIS A 52 5.90 14.38 15.27
N MET A 53 5.19 13.81 14.28
CA MET A 53 5.81 13.40 13.02
C MET A 53 6.51 14.56 12.30
N PHE A 54 5.84 15.71 12.22
CA PHE A 54 6.39 16.90 11.55
C PHE A 54 7.46 17.62 12.37
N SER A 55 7.58 17.33 13.68
CA SER A 55 8.71 17.81 14.50
C SER A 55 9.97 16.95 14.36
N VAL A 56 9.80 15.66 14.06
CA VAL A 56 10.91 14.69 13.93
C VAL A 56 11.47 14.68 12.52
N ILE A 57 10.61 14.72 11.51
CA ILE A 57 11.01 14.73 10.09
C ILE A 57 11.16 16.19 9.65
N PRO A 58 12.37 16.63 9.24
CA PRO A 58 12.58 18.00 8.81
C PRO A 58 11.94 18.25 7.44
N PRO A 59 11.61 19.53 7.11
CA PRO A 59 11.06 19.90 5.81
C PRO A 59 12.10 19.91 4.68
N HIS A 60 13.40 19.79 5.00
CA HIS A 60 14.49 19.83 4.05
C HIS A 60 15.47 18.68 4.30
N PHE A 61 15.95 18.08 3.21
CA PHE A 61 16.84 16.93 3.22
C PHE A 61 18.21 17.28 2.61
N LEU A 62 19.19 16.41 2.83
CA LEU A 62 20.54 16.57 2.28
C LEU A 62 20.53 16.53 0.74
N PRO A 63 21.14 17.51 0.04
CA PRO A 63 20.99 17.68 -1.41
C PRO A 63 21.76 16.65 -2.25
N ASP A 64 22.86 16.08 -1.76
CA ASP A 64 23.72 15.15 -2.51
C ASP A 64 23.41 13.66 -2.26
N VAL A 65 22.22 13.39 -1.69
CA VAL A 65 21.74 12.03 -1.44
C VAL A 65 20.39 11.87 -2.13
N LYS A 66 20.21 10.80 -2.89
CA LYS A 66 18.92 10.51 -3.54
C LYS A 66 17.80 10.34 -2.53
N ASN A 67 18.01 9.51 -1.50
CA ASN A 67 17.02 9.33 -0.45
C ASN A 67 16.87 10.61 0.37
N PRO A 68 15.66 10.96 0.83
CA PRO A 68 15.45 12.06 1.75
C PRO A 68 16.11 11.74 3.10
N CYS A 69 17.33 12.23 3.31
CA CYS A 69 18.12 11.98 4.50
C CYS A 69 18.41 13.27 5.27
N TRP A 70 18.58 13.17 6.57
CA TRP A 70 18.96 14.27 7.46
C TRP A 70 19.76 13.76 8.64
N TYR A 71 20.47 14.68 9.31
CA TYR A 71 21.15 14.37 10.56
C TYR A 71 20.24 14.65 11.73
N GLU A 72 19.98 13.62 12.52
CA GLU A 72 19.20 13.71 13.74
C GLU A 72 20.16 13.83 14.94
N GLU A 73 19.94 14.87 15.75
CA GLU A 73 20.68 15.09 17.00
C GLU A 73 20.23 14.11 18.08
N LEU A 74 21.17 13.37 18.66
CA LEU A 74 20.87 12.51 19.80
C LEU A 74 20.85 13.34 21.09
N ARG A 75 19.70 13.33 21.77
CA ARG A 75 19.49 13.98 23.07
C ARG A 75 19.29 12.92 24.16
N GLY A 76 19.71 13.24 25.39
CA GLY A 76 19.53 12.34 26.55
C GLY A 76 20.57 11.22 26.63
N ASN A 77 20.13 10.02 27.04
CA ASN A 77 21.04 8.88 27.28
C ASN A 77 21.50 8.23 25.96
N VAL A 78 22.61 8.73 25.41
CA VAL A 78 23.25 8.20 24.19
C VAL A 78 23.78 6.76 24.34
N SER A 79 23.78 6.21 25.56
CA SER A 79 24.14 4.80 25.79
C SER A 79 22.96 3.83 25.72
N ALA A 80 21.73 4.32 25.63
CA ALA A 80 20.56 3.47 25.44
C ALA A 80 20.56 2.83 24.04
N ASP A 81 20.19 1.56 23.96
CA ASP A 81 19.97 0.87 22.68
C ASP A 81 18.67 1.38 22.04
N PRO A 82 18.74 2.11 20.90
CA PRO A 82 17.54 2.67 20.29
C PRO A 82 16.66 1.59 19.63
N TYR A 83 17.20 0.42 19.30
CA TYR A 83 16.47 -0.61 18.54
C TYR A 83 15.87 -1.72 19.40
N GLY A 84 16.36 -1.93 20.63
CA GLY A 84 15.95 -3.06 21.48
C GLY A 84 14.46 -3.10 21.83
N SER A 85 13.77 -1.96 21.77
CA SER A 85 12.32 -1.87 21.99
C SER A 85 11.48 -1.88 20.70
N ASN A 86 12.13 -1.95 19.53
CA ASN A 86 11.47 -1.78 18.24
C ASN A 86 10.44 -2.89 17.98
N LEU A 87 9.18 -2.48 17.79
CA LEU A 87 8.04 -3.39 17.63
C LEU A 87 8.10 -4.19 16.31
N PHE A 88 8.75 -3.69 15.26
CA PHE A 88 8.97 -4.47 14.04
C PHE A 88 9.96 -5.61 14.29
N GLY A 89 10.96 -5.41 15.14
CA GLY A 89 11.90 -6.44 15.57
C GLY A 89 11.22 -7.56 16.34
N ARG A 90 10.21 -7.22 17.15
CA ARG A 90 9.42 -8.22 17.89
C ARG A 90 8.56 -9.10 16.99
N LEU A 91 8.10 -8.56 15.85
CA LEU A 91 7.21 -9.28 14.91
C LEU A 91 7.96 -10.05 13.81
N SER A 92 9.25 -9.80 13.60
CA SER A 92 10.03 -10.43 12.53
C SER A 92 11.42 -10.81 13.01
N SER A 93 11.74 -12.11 12.97
CA SER A 93 13.07 -12.63 13.33
C SER A 93 14.20 -11.99 12.50
N ASN A 94 13.99 -11.79 11.20
CA ASN A 94 14.95 -11.12 10.33
C ASN A 94 15.20 -9.67 10.77
N MET A 95 14.15 -8.97 11.20
CA MET A 95 14.31 -7.60 11.73
C MET A 95 14.94 -7.57 13.09
N ARG A 96 14.62 -8.52 13.97
CA ARG A 96 15.30 -8.66 15.24
C ARG A 96 16.81 -8.78 15.05
N ILE A 97 17.26 -9.66 14.16
CA ILE A 97 18.68 -9.85 13.85
C ILE A 97 19.30 -8.59 13.25
N ALA A 98 18.58 -7.90 12.36
CA ALA A 98 19.06 -6.63 11.79
C ALA A 98 19.24 -5.56 12.87
N PHE A 99 18.27 -5.42 13.77
CA PHE A 99 18.33 -4.47 14.88
C PHE A 99 19.41 -4.82 15.89
N GLU A 100 19.58 -6.09 16.28
CA GLU A 100 20.68 -6.53 17.15
C GLU A 100 22.06 -6.12 16.58
N ARG A 101 22.25 -6.21 15.25
CA ARG A 101 23.48 -5.75 14.57
C ARG A 101 23.63 -4.23 14.56
N LEU A 102 22.53 -3.51 14.34
CA LEU A 102 22.52 -2.05 14.39
C LEU A 102 22.82 -1.55 15.81
N SER A 103 22.22 -2.15 16.84
CA SER A 103 22.47 -1.88 18.26
C SER A 103 23.95 -2.06 18.61
N ALA A 104 24.55 -3.19 18.21
CA ALA A 104 25.94 -3.52 18.50
C ALA A 104 26.94 -2.52 17.88
N THR A 105 26.56 -1.84 16.80
CA THR A 105 27.42 -0.89 16.08
C THR A 105 27.01 0.57 16.26
N PHE A 106 25.88 0.85 16.91
CA PHE A 106 25.23 2.16 16.95
C PHE A 106 26.19 3.30 17.32
N LYS A 107 26.90 3.16 18.44
CA LYS A 107 27.86 4.17 18.92
C LYS A 107 28.99 4.46 17.92
N LYS A 108 29.44 3.45 17.17
CA LYS A 108 30.50 3.60 16.15
C LYS A 108 30.01 4.30 14.88
N GLN A 109 28.70 4.34 14.67
CA GLN A 109 28.07 5.00 13.52
C GLN A 109 27.67 6.45 13.82
N LEU A 110 27.83 6.91 15.06
CA LEU A 110 27.54 8.29 15.41
C LEU A 110 28.63 9.21 14.86
N ILE A 111 28.21 10.37 14.37
CA ILE A 111 29.12 11.42 13.93
C ILE A 111 29.06 12.59 14.90
N LEU A 112 30.21 13.22 15.12
CA LEU A 112 30.30 14.46 15.89
C LEU A 112 30.28 15.64 14.92
N ARG A 113 29.22 16.45 14.95
CA ARG A 113 29.11 17.68 14.17
C ARG A 113 28.67 18.82 15.08
N ASN A 114 29.38 19.96 15.00
CA ASN A 114 29.10 21.14 15.81
C ASN A 114 28.99 20.84 17.32
N GLY A 115 29.85 19.96 17.83
CA GLY A 115 29.87 19.55 19.23
C GLY A 115 28.72 18.61 19.65
N LYS A 116 27.89 18.14 18.71
CA LYS A 116 26.73 17.29 18.97
C LYS A 116 26.87 15.93 18.30
N LEU A 117 26.47 14.88 19.01
CA LEU A 117 26.39 13.53 18.44
C LEU A 117 25.12 13.42 17.59
N GLN A 118 25.29 12.99 16.35
CA GLN A 118 24.22 12.84 15.39
C GLN A 118 24.24 11.45 14.73
N ARG A 119 23.08 10.99 14.30
CA ARG A 119 22.93 9.85 13.39
C ARG A 119 22.32 10.30 12.07
N LEU A 120 22.69 9.66 10.97
CA LEU A 120 22.01 9.86 9.70
C LEU A 120 20.70 9.08 9.67
N ARG A 121 19.58 9.76 9.41
CA ARG A 121 18.26 9.18 9.14
C ARG A 121 17.92 9.34 7.68
N CYS A 122 17.14 8.40 7.14
CA CYS A 122 16.66 8.45 5.76
C CYS A 122 15.22 7.94 5.69
N LEU A 123 14.44 8.52 4.78
CA LEU A 123 13.14 8.00 4.35
C LEU A 123 13.28 7.18 3.05
N PRO A 124 12.26 6.38 2.68
CA PRO A 124 12.15 5.79 1.36
C PRO A 124 12.30 6.82 0.24
N TYR A 125 13.09 6.53 -0.78
CA TYR A 125 13.12 7.33 -2.01
C TYR A 125 11.83 7.13 -2.84
N PHE A 126 11.24 5.94 -2.74
CA PHE A 126 10.02 5.59 -3.47
C PHE A 126 9.11 4.66 -2.66
N TYR A 127 7.86 4.57 -3.07
CA TYR A 127 6.86 3.67 -2.51
C TYR A 127 6.21 2.80 -3.59
N ILE A 128 6.21 1.48 -3.40
CA ILE A 128 5.28 0.58 -4.12
C ILE A 128 3.99 0.53 -3.32
N VAL A 129 3.06 1.44 -3.65
CA VAL A 129 1.88 1.73 -2.83
C VAL A 129 0.76 0.70 -3.01
N GLY A 130 0.74 -0.03 -4.12
CA GLY A 130 -0.35 -0.92 -4.45
C GLY A 130 -0.18 -1.67 -5.76
N GLN A 131 -1.13 -2.53 -6.14
CA GLN A 131 -2.34 -2.90 -5.40
C GLN A 131 -2.23 -4.36 -4.90
N PRO A 132 -2.95 -4.75 -3.83
CA PRO A 132 -2.88 -6.13 -3.35
C PRO A 132 -3.35 -7.09 -4.45
N LYS A 133 -2.66 -8.24 -4.54
CA LYS A 133 -2.89 -9.30 -5.55
C LYS A 133 -2.61 -8.90 -7.00
N CYS A 134 -1.88 -7.80 -7.20
CA CYS A 134 -1.45 -7.33 -8.53
C CYS A 134 0.04 -7.55 -8.80
N GLY A 135 0.76 -8.36 -8.00
CA GLY A 135 2.17 -8.67 -8.24
C GLY A 135 3.19 -7.76 -7.53
N THR A 136 2.77 -6.97 -6.55
CA THR A 136 3.67 -6.07 -5.79
C THR A 136 4.86 -6.79 -5.13
N THR A 137 4.68 -8.02 -4.66
CA THR A 137 5.78 -8.84 -4.13
C THR A 137 6.79 -9.21 -5.22
N ASP A 138 6.34 -9.59 -6.41
CA ASP A 138 7.24 -9.93 -7.52
C ASP A 138 8.04 -8.72 -7.98
N LEU A 139 7.36 -7.58 -8.13
CA LEU A 139 7.99 -6.31 -8.45
C LEU A 139 9.05 -5.91 -7.42
N TYR A 140 8.73 -5.98 -6.13
CA TYR A 140 9.67 -5.71 -5.04
C TYR A 140 10.89 -6.63 -5.09
N GLU A 141 10.67 -7.93 -5.28
CA GLU A 141 11.72 -8.94 -5.30
C GLU A 141 12.65 -8.82 -6.50
N ARG A 142 12.13 -8.41 -7.66
CA ARG A 142 12.92 -8.10 -8.87
C ARG A 142 13.70 -6.80 -8.71
N LEU A 143 13.06 -5.75 -8.18
CA LEU A 143 13.69 -4.45 -7.95
C LEU A 143 14.87 -4.54 -6.98
N ARG A 144 14.78 -5.41 -5.97
CA ARG A 144 15.87 -5.70 -5.00
C ARG A 144 17.14 -6.29 -5.65
N LEU A 145 17.08 -6.76 -6.89
CA LEU A 145 18.26 -7.25 -7.61
C LEU A 145 19.07 -6.15 -8.30
N HIS A 146 18.55 -4.92 -8.35
CA HIS A 146 19.30 -3.77 -8.87
C HIS A 146 20.43 -3.40 -7.89
N PRO A 147 21.69 -3.20 -8.33
CA PRO A 147 22.84 -3.01 -7.44
C PRO A 147 22.74 -1.77 -6.53
N ASP A 148 22.05 -0.73 -7.00
CA ASP A 148 21.81 0.50 -6.21
C ASP A 148 20.54 0.46 -5.35
N VAL A 149 19.73 -0.59 -5.43
CA VAL A 149 18.49 -0.68 -4.66
C VAL A 149 18.70 -1.56 -3.44
N HIS A 150 18.55 -0.96 -2.25
CA HIS A 150 18.68 -1.66 -0.99
C HIS A 150 17.34 -1.58 -0.23
N LEU A 151 16.57 -2.66 -0.25
CA LEU A 151 15.29 -2.75 0.44
C LEU A 151 15.44 -3.52 1.74
N THR A 152 14.90 -2.97 2.82
CA THR A 152 14.91 -3.58 4.14
C THR A 152 13.59 -4.30 4.41
N PRO A 153 13.61 -5.51 5.01
CA PRO A 153 12.38 -6.13 5.48
C PRO A 153 11.75 -5.30 6.64
N PRO A 154 10.49 -5.56 7.00
CA PRO A 154 9.53 -6.32 6.21
C PRO A 154 9.16 -5.56 4.92
N LYS A 155 8.83 -6.28 3.84
CA LYS A 155 8.32 -5.66 2.60
C LYS A 155 7.15 -4.69 2.88
N GLU A 156 6.24 -5.14 3.75
CA GLU A 156 5.02 -4.41 4.08
C GLU A 156 5.03 -3.98 5.56
N PRO A 157 5.68 -2.86 5.90
CA PRO A 157 5.62 -2.36 7.26
C PRO A 157 4.20 -1.92 7.65
N HIS A 158 3.38 -1.51 6.68
CA HIS A 158 2.01 -1.01 6.86
C HIS A 158 1.91 0.16 7.84
N TRP A 159 2.99 0.94 7.96
CA TRP A 159 3.06 2.00 8.97
C TRP A 159 2.08 3.12 8.67
N TRP A 160 2.13 3.66 7.45
CA TRP A 160 1.25 4.75 6.98
C TRP A 160 -0.25 4.42 7.08
N SER A 161 -0.65 3.21 6.72
CA SER A 161 -2.08 2.85 6.66
C SER A 161 -2.63 2.26 7.97
N ARG A 162 -1.81 1.52 8.75
CA ARG A 162 -2.31 0.69 9.86
C ARG A 162 -1.53 0.88 11.15
N LYS A 163 -0.24 0.53 11.15
CA LYS A 163 0.51 0.35 12.40
C LYS A 163 0.75 1.66 13.16
N ARG A 164 0.84 2.82 12.49
CA ARG A 164 0.89 4.13 13.19
C ARG A 164 -0.37 4.39 14.02
N PHE A 165 -1.50 3.81 13.61
CA PHE A 165 -2.79 3.89 14.30
C PHE A 165 -3.06 2.72 15.23
N GLY A 166 -2.11 1.79 15.37
CA GLY A 166 -2.24 0.62 16.24
C GLY A 166 -3.08 -0.51 15.67
N ILE A 167 -3.40 -0.47 14.38
CA ILE A 167 -4.12 -1.53 13.68
C ILE A 167 -3.10 -2.57 13.20
N ILE A 168 -3.29 -3.83 13.58
CA ILE A 168 -2.39 -4.92 13.17
C ILE A 168 -2.92 -5.61 11.91
N ARG A 169 -4.21 -5.98 11.90
CA ARG A 169 -4.89 -6.50 10.72
C ARG A 169 -6.04 -5.58 10.31
N PRO A 170 -6.39 -5.50 9.02
CA PRO A 170 -7.58 -4.76 8.58
C PRO A 170 -8.82 -5.18 9.37
N GLY A 171 -9.58 -4.21 9.87
CA GLY A 171 -10.79 -4.43 10.64
C GLY A 171 -10.58 -4.64 12.14
N ASP A 172 -9.35 -4.89 12.61
CA ASP A 172 -9.04 -4.96 14.04
C ASP A 172 -9.19 -3.58 14.69
N PRO A 173 -9.70 -3.48 15.93
CA PRO A 173 -9.62 -2.24 16.69
C PRO A 173 -8.15 -1.86 16.97
N PRO A 174 -7.83 -0.56 17.10
CA PRO A 174 -6.51 -0.11 17.52
C PRO A 174 -6.05 -0.75 18.84
N LEU A 175 -4.85 -1.33 18.85
CA LEU A 175 -4.21 -1.93 20.03
C LEU A 175 -2.93 -1.19 20.41
N THR A 176 -1.85 -1.42 19.68
CA THR A 176 -0.53 -0.85 19.99
C THR A 176 0.01 -0.09 18.79
N ARG A 177 0.09 1.23 18.92
CA ARG A 177 0.67 2.11 17.90
C ARG A 177 2.16 1.84 17.76
N PHE A 178 2.63 1.80 16.51
CA PHE A 178 4.04 1.72 16.19
C PHE A 178 4.58 3.15 16.11
N PRO A 179 5.47 3.56 17.03
CA PRO A 179 6.08 4.88 17.01
C PRO A 179 6.76 5.18 15.68
N LEU A 180 6.84 6.46 15.33
CA LEU A 180 7.55 6.92 14.14
C LEU A 180 9.01 6.44 14.13
N ASP A 181 9.72 6.54 15.25
CA ASP A 181 11.12 6.10 15.35
C ASP A 181 11.28 4.63 14.97
N HIS A 182 10.32 3.79 15.36
CA HIS A 182 10.38 2.37 15.02
C HIS A 182 10.26 2.14 13.51
N TYR A 183 9.52 2.98 12.81
CA TYR A 183 9.41 2.96 11.35
C TYR A 183 10.67 3.53 10.69
N LEU A 184 11.20 4.64 11.19
CA LEU A 184 12.44 5.23 10.68
C LEU A 184 13.63 4.26 10.81
N ASP A 185 13.69 3.48 11.90
CA ASP A 185 14.72 2.46 12.13
C ASP A 185 14.79 1.39 11.02
N LEU A 186 13.69 1.16 10.29
CA LEU A 186 13.69 0.22 9.17
C LEU A 186 14.67 0.65 8.08
N PHE A 187 14.99 1.95 7.97
CA PHE A 187 15.85 2.50 6.93
C PHE A 187 17.29 2.76 7.40
N ASP A 188 17.57 2.60 8.70
CA ASP A 188 18.91 2.79 9.28
C ASP A 188 19.98 1.88 8.67
N PRO A 189 19.71 0.61 8.26
CA PRO A 189 20.71 -0.19 7.53
C PRO A 189 21.18 0.47 6.22
N VAL A 190 20.29 1.19 5.53
CA VAL A 190 20.62 1.91 4.29
C VAL A 190 21.25 3.25 4.60
N ALA A 191 20.74 3.96 5.61
CA ALA A 191 21.34 5.21 6.07
C ALA A 191 22.81 5.02 6.47
N GLN A 192 23.17 3.95 7.18
CA GLN A 192 24.56 3.64 7.49
C GLN A 192 25.41 3.44 6.23
N ARG A 193 24.92 2.72 5.22
CA ARG A 193 25.64 2.54 3.95
C ARG A 193 25.87 3.86 3.22
N ILE A 194 24.87 4.74 3.21
CA ILE A 194 24.98 6.07 2.63
C ILE A 194 26.02 6.88 3.41
N GLN A 195 25.95 6.88 4.74
CA GLN A 195 26.90 7.59 5.60
C GLN A 195 28.35 7.14 5.36
N HIS A 196 28.61 5.83 5.27
CA HIS A 196 29.95 5.31 4.95
C HIS A 196 30.47 5.82 3.61
N ARG A 197 29.62 5.92 2.58
CA ARG A 197 30.01 6.50 1.29
C ARG A 197 30.29 8.00 1.38
N LEU A 198 29.46 8.74 2.11
CA LEU A 198 29.63 10.19 2.31
C LEU A 198 30.94 10.52 3.05
N LEU A 199 31.34 9.70 4.03
CA LEU A 199 32.59 9.89 4.79
C LEU A 199 33.83 9.36 4.06
N GLY A 200 33.68 8.40 3.15
CA GLY A 200 34.77 7.67 2.51
C GLY A 200 35.53 8.38 1.38
N ASN A 201 35.43 9.72 1.25
CA ASN A 201 36.10 10.53 0.21
C ASN A 201 35.91 10.03 -1.25
N SER A 202 34.85 9.27 -1.51
CA SER A 202 34.46 8.96 -2.88
C SER A 202 33.68 10.15 -3.42
N SER A 203 34.26 10.89 -4.36
CA SER A 203 33.63 11.99 -5.11
C SER A 203 32.39 11.58 -5.93
N SER A 204 31.92 10.34 -5.78
CA SER A 204 30.74 9.79 -6.40
C SER A 204 29.52 10.01 -5.51
N ARG A 205 28.54 10.78 -6.02
CA ARG A 205 27.20 10.89 -5.41
C ARG A 205 26.65 9.50 -5.13
N SER A 206 26.08 9.30 -3.93
CA SER A 206 25.51 8.00 -3.58
C SER A 206 24.30 7.69 -4.46
N SER A 207 24.45 6.72 -5.36
CA SER A 207 23.39 6.18 -6.20
C SER A 207 22.38 5.30 -5.43
N ILE A 208 22.73 4.90 -4.20
CA ILE A 208 21.92 4.01 -3.37
C ILE A 208 20.54 4.61 -3.11
N ILE A 209 19.50 3.82 -3.33
CA ILE A 209 18.12 4.13 -2.92
C ILE A 209 17.51 3.01 -2.08
N THR A 210 16.59 3.37 -1.20
CA THR A 210 15.68 2.46 -0.51
C THR A 210 14.24 2.80 -0.85
N GLY A 211 13.33 1.89 -0.55
CA GLY A 211 11.90 2.03 -0.82
C GLY A 211 11.06 1.27 0.19
N GLU A 212 9.78 1.61 0.26
CA GLU A 212 8.77 0.87 1.01
C GLU A 212 7.77 0.22 0.04
N ALA A 213 7.25 -0.97 0.36
CA ALA A 213 6.33 -1.67 -0.52
C ALA A 213 5.11 -2.26 0.20
N SER A 214 4.37 -1.43 0.93
CA SER A 214 3.07 -1.80 1.49
C SER A 214 1.94 -1.57 0.50
N ALA A 215 1.35 -2.65 -0.03
CA ALA A 215 0.24 -2.55 -0.97
C ALA A 215 -1.04 -1.93 -0.36
N SER A 216 -1.10 -1.81 0.97
CA SER A 216 -2.17 -1.14 1.69
C SER A 216 -2.07 0.39 1.62
N THR A 217 -0.87 0.95 1.39
CA THR A 217 -0.64 2.40 1.39
C THR A 217 -1.53 3.10 0.36
N MET A 218 -1.80 2.46 -0.79
CA MET A 218 -2.68 3.00 -1.82
C MET A 218 -4.13 3.22 -1.37
N TRP A 219 -4.72 2.26 -0.65
CA TRP A 219 -6.17 2.13 -0.54
C TRP A 219 -6.68 2.10 0.90
N ASP A 220 -5.86 1.63 1.84
CA ASP A 220 -6.29 1.35 3.20
C ASP A 220 -6.22 2.62 4.05
N ASN A 221 -7.37 3.27 4.16
CA ASN A 221 -7.60 4.45 4.99
C ASN A 221 -8.64 4.13 6.09
N LEU A 222 -8.73 2.86 6.51
CA LEU A 222 -9.74 2.40 7.47
C LEU A 222 -9.53 2.96 8.88
N ALA A 223 -8.33 3.44 9.21
CA ALA A 223 -8.04 4.03 10.50
C ALA A 223 -8.93 5.25 10.84
N TRP A 224 -9.37 6.00 9.82
CA TRP A 224 -10.15 7.22 10.01
C TRP A 224 -11.44 7.02 10.80
N SER A 225 -12.12 5.87 10.64
CA SER A 225 -13.34 5.58 11.39
C SER A 225 -13.11 5.43 12.90
N TYR A 226 -11.86 5.25 13.33
CA TYR A 226 -11.50 5.19 14.75
C TYR A 226 -10.93 6.51 15.28
N LEU A 227 -10.51 7.41 14.39
CA LEU A 227 -9.82 8.66 14.74
C LEU A 227 -10.77 9.83 14.86
N HIS A 228 -11.91 9.76 14.17
CA HIS A 228 -12.91 10.82 14.20
C HIS A 228 -14.27 10.24 14.59
N ASP A 229 -14.95 10.91 15.52
CA ASP A 229 -16.35 10.65 15.87
C ASP A 229 -17.29 11.23 14.79
N ILE A 230 -17.02 10.87 13.53
CA ILE A 230 -17.75 11.37 12.37
C ILE A 230 -18.84 10.34 12.01
N SER A 231 -20.01 10.86 11.63
CA SER A 231 -21.13 10.07 11.09
C SER A 231 -20.66 9.11 10.00
N ARG A 232 -21.21 7.90 9.97
CA ARG A 232 -20.88 6.80 9.04
C ARG A 232 -20.97 7.16 7.54
N GLU A 233 -21.55 8.32 7.22
CA GLU A 233 -21.86 8.79 5.86
C GLU A 233 -20.83 9.79 5.29
N ALA A 234 -19.81 10.20 6.05
CA ALA A 234 -18.86 11.21 5.61
C ALA A 234 -17.63 10.63 4.88
N GLU A 235 -17.10 11.39 3.93
CA GLU A 235 -15.79 11.11 3.32
C GLU A 235 -14.66 11.37 4.34
N PRO A 236 -13.52 10.64 4.26
CA PRO A 236 -12.38 10.92 5.12
C PRO A 236 -11.86 12.35 4.93
N PRO A 237 -11.64 13.13 6.02
CA PRO A 237 -11.20 14.52 5.91
C PRO A 237 -9.75 14.66 5.44
N SER A 238 -8.94 13.63 5.65
CA SER A 238 -7.58 13.50 5.12
C SER A 238 -7.31 12.03 4.79
N LEU A 239 -6.28 11.78 3.98
CA LEU A 239 -5.90 10.46 3.50
C LEU A 239 -4.38 10.26 3.63
N VAL A 240 -3.90 9.02 3.55
CA VAL A 240 -2.47 8.68 3.68
C VAL A 240 -1.56 9.55 2.79
N GLN A 241 -1.95 9.78 1.53
CA GLN A 241 -1.17 10.57 0.59
C GLN A 241 -1.02 12.04 0.99
N ASP A 242 -1.94 12.59 1.79
CA ASP A 242 -1.82 13.97 2.28
C ASP A 242 -0.61 14.13 3.20
N PHE A 243 -0.43 13.16 4.12
CA PHE A 243 0.71 13.14 5.04
C PHE A 243 2.03 12.87 4.32
N ILE A 244 2.02 11.93 3.37
CA ILE A 244 3.22 11.62 2.57
C ILE A 244 3.61 12.85 1.74
N HIS A 245 2.67 13.59 1.17
CA HIS A 245 2.96 14.78 0.36
C HIS A 245 3.62 15.89 1.19
N VAL A 246 3.16 16.13 2.43
CA VAL A 246 3.81 17.12 3.29
C VAL A 246 5.23 16.69 3.69
N VAL A 247 5.43 15.40 3.97
CA VAL A 247 6.74 14.85 4.38
C VAL A 247 7.72 14.74 3.21
N GLN A 248 7.25 14.34 2.04
CA GLN A 248 8.05 14.10 0.84
C GLN A 248 7.29 14.54 -0.42
N PRO A 249 7.24 15.85 -0.72
CA PRO A 249 6.48 16.38 -1.85
C PRO A 249 6.96 15.84 -3.20
N ASP A 250 8.25 15.51 -3.33
CA ASP A 250 8.89 15.03 -4.56
C ASP A 250 9.01 13.49 -4.65
N VAL A 251 8.31 12.75 -3.79
CA VAL A 251 8.40 11.29 -3.76
C VAL A 251 7.97 10.63 -5.06
N GLN A 252 8.55 9.46 -5.35
CA GLN A 252 8.15 8.62 -6.48
C GLN A 252 7.27 7.45 -6.03
N LEU A 253 6.16 7.25 -6.72
CA LEU A 253 5.11 6.30 -6.36
C LEU A 253 4.93 5.29 -7.49
N ILE A 254 4.85 4.02 -7.14
CA ILE A 254 4.65 2.93 -8.09
C ILE A 254 3.40 2.16 -7.68
N ALA A 255 2.46 2.02 -8.61
CA ALA A 255 1.31 1.14 -8.51
C ALA A 255 1.39 0.07 -9.60
N ILE A 256 1.10 -1.18 -9.28
CA ILE A 256 0.85 -2.24 -10.26
C ILE A 256 -0.59 -2.73 -10.10
N LEU A 257 -1.32 -2.73 -11.20
CA LEU A 257 -2.74 -3.09 -11.28
C LEU A 257 -2.91 -4.38 -12.08
N ARG A 258 -4.08 -5.01 -11.98
CA ARG A 258 -4.47 -6.24 -12.69
C ARG A 258 -5.94 -6.09 -13.06
N ASP A 259 -6.46 -6.87 -14.00
CA ASP A 259 -7.92 -7.00 -14.19
C ASP A 259 -8.62 -7.10 -12.82
N PRO A 260 -9.48 -6.13 -12.45
CA PRO A 260 -10.08 -6.05 -11.12
C PRO A 260 -10.98 -7.26 -10.82
N VAL A 261 -11.53 -7.91 -11.85
CA VAL A 261 -12.29 -9.16 -11.73
C VAL A 261 -11.38 -10.29 -11.25
N GLU A 262 -10.27 -10.49 -11.97
CA GLU A 262 -9.26 -11.50 -11.64
C GLU A 262 -8.50 -11.19 -10.33
N ARG A 263 -8.32 -9.90 -10.03
CA ARG A 263 -7.77 -9.42 -8.76
C ARG A 263 -8.67 -9.82 -7.61
N LEU A 264 -9.97 -9.55 -7.70
CA LEU A 264 -10.94 -9.89 -6.66
C LEU A 264 -11.00 -11.41 -6.42
N TYR A 265 -10.99 -12.21 -7.49
CA TYR A 265 -10.98 -13.66 -7.33
C TYR A 265 -9.66 -14.15 -6.72
N SER A 266 -8.52 -13.59 -7.14
CA SER A 266 -7.24 -13.88 -6.49
C SER A 266 -7.20 -13.43 -5.02
N ASP A 267 -7.97 -12.42 -4.66
CA ASP A 267 -8.12 -11.89 -3.31
C ASP A 267 -8.90 -12.86 -2.43
N TYR A 268 -10.08 -13.28 -2.90
CA TYR A 268 -10.90 -14.32 -2.29
C TYR A 268 -10.11 -15.61 -2.08
N LEU A 269 -9.37 -16.06 -3.10
CA LEU A 269 -8.55 -17.26 -2.98
C LEU A 269 -7.42 -17.10 -1.96
N TYR A 270 -6.90 -15.90 -1.73
CA TYR A 270 -5.80 -15.70 -0.80
C TYR A 270 -6.27 -15.46 0.65
N PHE A 271 -7.32 -14.66 0.83
CA PHE A 271 -7.80 -14.22 2.14
C PHE A 271 -9.07 -14.92 2.61
N GLY A 272 -9.75 -15.67 1.74
CA GLY A 272 -10.97 -16.39 2.07
C GLY A 272 -10.75 -17.48 3.11
N THR A 273 -11.83 -17.79 3.84
CA THR A 273 -11.89 -18.86 4.86
C THR A 273 -11.73 -20.25 4.25
N SER A 274 -11.66 -21.28 5.11
CA SER A 274 -11.73 -22.69 4.72
C SER A 274 -12.99 -22.98 3.87
N ASN A 275 -12.93 -23.99 2.99
CA ASN A 275 -14.01 -24.41 2.06
C ASN A 275 -14.32 -23.45 0.90
N LYS A 276 -13.28 -22.98 0.20
CA LYS A 276 -13.42 -22.13 -0.99
C LYS A 276 -14.03 -22.91 -2.17
N SER A 277 -14.92 -22.27 -2.94
CA SER A 277 -15.47 -22.82 -4.18
C SER A 277 -15.94 -21.70 -5.12
N ALA A 278 -16.14 -22.01 -6.39
CA ALA A 278 -16.70 -21.05 -7.36
C ALA A 278 -18.10 -20.57 -6.95
N LEU A 279 -18.93 -21.45 -6.39
CA LEU A 279 -20.25 -21.14 -5.86
C LEU A 279 -20.20 -20.24 -4.63
N ASP A 280 -19.32 -20.53 -3.66
CA ASP A 280 -19.14 -19.67 -2.47
C ASP A 280 -18.65 -18.27 -2.87
N PHE A 281 -17.73 -18.18 -3.84
CA PHE A 281 -17.30 -16.89 -4.37
C PHE A 281 -18.47 -16.12 -5.02
N HIS A 282 -19.28 -16.79 -5.84
CA HIS A 282 -20.47 -16.19 -6.45
C HIS A 282 -21.41 -15.60 -5.40
N GLN A 283 -21.77 -16.38 -4.38
CA GLN A 283 -22.68 -15.95 -3.32
C GLN A 283 -22.14 -14.72 -2.57
N LYS A 284 -20.85 -14.71 -2.22
CA LYS A 284 -20.20 -13.59 -1.53
C LYS A 284 -20.11 -12.33 -2.39
N VAL A 285 -19.92 -12.47 -3.70
CA VAL A 285 -19.97 -11.36 -4.65
C VAL A 285 -21.37 -10.74 -4.68
N CYS A 286 -22.41 -11.57 -4.82
CA CYS A 286 -23.81 -11.12 -4.82
C CYS A 286 -24.18 -10.38 -3.53
N GLU A 287 -23.81 -10.93 -2.37
CA GLU A 287 -24.00 -10.27 -1.07
C GLU A 287 -23.30 -8.90 -1.02
N SER A 288 -22.01 -8.85 -1.40
CA SER A 288 -21.21 -7.64 -1.31
C SER A 288 -21.70 -6.54 -2.27
N LEU A 289 -22.19 -6.89 -3.46
CA LEU A 289 -22.80 -5.93 -4.40
C LEU A 289 -24.07 -5.31 -3.83
N ARG A 290 -24.92 -6.07 -3.13
CA ARG A 290 -26.12 -5.52 -2.48
C ARG A 290 -25.76 -4.56 -1.35
N LEU A 291 -24.75 -4.90 -0.54
CA LEU A 291 -24.27 -4.02 0.52
C LEU A 291 -23.70 -2.72 -0.06
N PHE A 292 -22.93 -2.81 -1.15
CA PHE A 292 -22.37 -1.65 -1.82
C PHE A 292 -23.46 -0.77 -2.45
N ASP A 293 -24.45 -1.37 -3.12
CA ASP A 293 -25.61 -0.66 -3.68
C ASP A 293 -26.44 0.04 -2.59
N ALA A 294 -26.60 -0.60 -1.43
CA ALA A 294 -27.26 0.00 -0.28
C ALA A 294 -26.52 1.24 0.22
N CYS A 295 -25.20 1.15 0.35
CA CYS A 295 -24.40 2.30 0.74
C CYS A 295 -24.55 3.47 -0.24
N LEU A 296 -24.56 3.21 -1.55
CA LEU A 296 -24.70 4.24 -2.58
C LEU A 296 -26.08 4.92 -2.61
N ARG A 297 -27.09 4.39 -1.90
CA ARG A 297 -28.38 5.09 -1.72
C ARG A 297 -28.27 6.20 -0.69
N ASP A 298 -27.48 5.97 0.36
CA ASP A 298 -27.44 6.82 1.54
C ASP A 298 -26.20 7.72 1.58
N ALA A 299 -25.13 7.36 0.86
CA ALA A 299 -23.85 8.05 0.89
C ALA A 299 -23.19 8.18 -0.50
N GLY A 300 -22.20 9.07 -0.59
CA GLY A 300 -21.39 9.24 -1.79
C GLY A 300 -20.45 8.06 -2.05
N LEU A 301 -20.06 7.89 -3.32
CA LEU A 301 -19.17 6.80 -3.76
C LEU A 301 -17.89 6.71 -2.91
N ARG A 302 -17.20 7.83 -2.67
CA ARG A 302 -15.96 7.83 -1.88
C ARG A 302 -16.20 7.42 -0.42
N ALA A 303 -17.29 7.89 0.18
CA ALA A 303 -17.69 7.49 1.54
C ALA A 303 -17.90 5.97 1.62
N CYS A 304 -18.57 5.37 0.63
CA CYS A 304 -18.72 3.91 0.55
C CYS A 304 -17.40 3.17 0.35
N VAL A 305 -16.51 3.67 -0.50
CA VAL A 305 -15.20 3.05 -0.76
C VAL A 305 -14.31 3.02 0.49
N TYR A 306 -14.33 4.09 1.29
CA TYR A 306 -13.53 4.20 2.51
C TYR A 306 -14.26 3.81 3.80
N SER A 307 -15.52 3.36 3.71
CA SER A 307 -16.30 2.96 4.88
C SER A 307 -15.72 1.68 5.51
N GLY A 308 -15.19 1.81 6.73
CA GLY A 308 -14.72 0.66 7.52
C GLY A 308 -15.85 -0.29 7.92
N ALA A 309 -17.06 0.25 8.17
CA ALA A 309 -18.23 -0.56 8.45
C ALA A 309 -18.61 -1.42 7.24
N LEU A 310 -18.63 -0.84 6.04
CA LEU A 310 -18.92 -1.58 4.80
C LEU A 310 -17.79 -2.57 4.47
N TYR A 311 -16.54 -2.18 4.65
CA TYR A 311 -15.37 -3.06 4.48
C TYR A 311 -15.49 -4.32 5.34
N ASN A 312 -15.87 -4.18 6.61
CA ASN A 312 -16.02 -5.30 7.54
C ASN A 312 -17.29 -6.14 7.27
N ALA A 313 -18.34 -5.54 6.70
CA ALA A 313 -19.58 -6.23 6.38
C ALA A 313 -19.51 -7.04 5.08
N MET A 314 -18.73 -6.60 4.09
CA MET A 314 -18.63 -7.29 2.79
C MET A 314 -17.74 -8.54 2.87
N SER A 315 -18.28 -9.65 2.36
CA SER A 315 -17.60 -10.95 2.30
C SER A 315 -16.47 -11.00 1.26
N VAL A 316 -16.45 -10.08 0.29
CA VAL A 316 -15.34 -9.87 -0.65
C VAL A 316 -15.01 -8.38 -0.82
N ARG A 317 -13.74 -8.09 -1.11
CA ARG A 317 -13.23 -6.70 -1.16
C ARG A 317 -13.39 -6.05 -2.54
N LEU A 318 -14.65 -5.81 -2.93
CA LEU A 318 -15.00 -5.14 -4.20
C LEU A 318 -14.31 -3.79 -4.36
N GLN A 319 -14.37 -2.96 -3.31
CA GLN A 319 -13.87 -1.59 -3.30
C GLN A 319 -12.37 -1.48 -3.61
N VAL A 320 -11.56 -2.50 -3.30
CA VAL A 320 -10.12 -2.50 -3.57
C VAL A 320 -9.82 -2.59 -5.08
N GLY A 321 -10.76 -3.12 -5.87
CA GLY A 321 -10.69 -3.11 -7.34
C GLY A 321 -11.12 -1.80 -7.99
N LEU A 322 -11.68 -0.84 -7.23
CA LEU A 322 -12.12 0.46 -7.74
C LEU A 322 -10.93 1.42 -7.87
N TYR A 323 -9.92 1.02 -8.63
CA TYR A 323 -8.60 1.66 -8.68
C TYR A 323 -8.66 3.16 -8.95
N VAL A 324 -9.58 3.60 -9.81
CA VAL A 324 -9.74 5.00 -10.19
C VAL A 324 -10.02 5.91 -9.00
N MET A 325 -10.72 5.41 -7.97
CA MET A 325 -10.99 6.20 -6.76
C MET A 325 -9.69 6.55 -6.05
N PHE A 326 -8.84 5.54 -5.85
CA PHE A 326 -7.55 5.75 -5.22
C PHE A 326 -6.63 6.60 -6.12
N ILE A 327 -6.54 6.30 -7.42
CA ILE A 327 -5.68 7.05 -8.35
C ILE A 327 -6.06 8.54 -8.39
N LEU A 328 -7.34 8.88 -8.45
CA LEU A 328 -7.80 10.28 -8.40
C LEU A 328 -7.41 10.95 -7.07
N ASP A 329 -7.53 10.24 -5.96
CA ASP A 329 -7.21 10.79 -4.65
C ASP A 329 -5.68 10.97 -4.46
N TRP A 330 -4.84 10.12 -5.06
CA TRP A 330 -3.39 10.32 -5.11
C TRP A 330 -2.99 11.49 -6.02
N LEU A 331 -3.60 11.59 -7.21
CA LEU A 331 -3.36 12.69 -8.16
C LEU A 331 -3.91 14.05 -7.69
N SER A 332 -4.71 14.08 -6.62
CA SER A 332 -5.18 15.33 -6.02
C SER A 332 -4.08 16.12 -5.29
N VAL A 333 -2.97 15.46 -4.94
CA VAL A 333 -1.84 16.08 -4.24
C VAL A 333 -0.49 15.83 -4.91
N PHE A 334 -0.35 14.74 -5.67
CA PHE A 334 0.87 14.46 -6.43
C PHE A 334 0.70 14.72 -7.92
N SER A 335 1.78 15.17 -8.56
CA SER A 335 1.82 15.29 -10.01
C SER A 335 1.77 13.92 -10.69
N ARG A 336 1.28 13.87 -11.93
CA ARG A 336 1.19 12.64 -12.71
C ARG A 336 2.55 11.98 -12.93
N ASP A 337 3.60 12.78 -13.11
CA ASP A 337 4.97 12.30 -13.35
C ASP A 337 5.61 11.65 -12.12
N GLN A 338 4.99 11.78 -10.94
CA GLN A 338 5.39 11.10 -9.71
C GLN A 338 4.71 9.75 -9.50
N LEU A 339 3.78 9.35 -10.38
CA LEU A 339 3.04 8.10 -10.24
C LEU A 339 3.21 7.21 -11.48
N LEU A 340 4.02 6.16 -11.34
CA LEU A 340 4.12 5.10 -12.33
C LEU A 340 3.04 4.05 -12.08
N VAL A 341 2.11 3.91 -13.02
CA VAL A 341 1.11 2.83 -13.01
C VAL A 341 1.50 1.76 -14.02
N LEU A 342 1.65 0.52 -13.54
CA LEU A 342 1.96 -0.67 -14.32
C LEU A 342 0.72 -1.57 -14.38
N ARG A 343 0.63 -2.34 -15.46
CA ARG A 343 -0.34 -3.43 -15.60
C ARG A 343 0.37 -4.77 -15.45
N LEU A 344 -0.19 -5.65 -14.62
CA LEU A 344 0.41 -6.94 -14.29
C LEU A 344 0.50 -7.84 -15.52
N GLU A 345 -0.50 -7.78 -16.39
CA GLU A 345 -0.55 -8.51 -17.65
C GLU A 345 0.66 -8.16 -18.53
N ASP A 346 1.00 -6.87 -18.65
CA ASP A 346 2.17 -6.41 -19.42
C ASP A 346 3.49 -6.75 -18.71
N HIS A 347 3.52 -6.61 -17.38
CA HIS A 347 4.69 -7.00 -16.58
C HIS A 347 5.01 -8.48 -16.76
N ALA A 348 3.98 -9.34 -16.73
CA ALA A 348 4.14 -10.78 -16.93
C ALA A 348 4.53 -11.13 -18.37
N ALA A 349 4.00 -10.42 -19.37
CA ALA A 349 4.33 -10.64 -20.77
C ALA A 349 5.76 -10.21 -21.12
N ASN A 350 6.26 -9.12 -20.53
CA ASN A 350 7.62 -8.63 -20.78
C ASN A 350 8.22 -7.97 -19.52
N VAL A 351 8.74 -8.81 -18.62
CA VAL A 351 9.38 -8.38 -17.37
C VAL A 351 10.54 -7.42 -17.62
N THR A 352 11.39 -7.71 -18.62
CA THR A 352 12.55 -6.87 -18.93
C THR A 352 12.13 -5.45 -19.27
N HIS A 353 11.17 -5.29 -20.19
CA HIS A 353 10.65 -3.98 -20.56
C HIS A 353 10.01 -3.26 -19.37
N SER A 354 9.19 -3.96 -18.59
CA SER A 354 8.52 -3.39 -17.42
C SER A 354 9.51 -2.93 -16.33
N MET A 355 10.54 -3.74 -16.04
CA MET A 355 11.58 -3.37 -15.08
C MET A 355 12.45 -2.21 -15.57
N ASN A 356 12.74 -2.14 -16.88
CA ASN A 356 13.45 -1.00 -17.45
C ASN A 356 12.66 0.31 -17.31
N ARG A 357 11.31 0.27 -17.47
CA ARG A 357 10.44 1.41 -17.15
C ARG A 357 10.55 1.82 -15.68
N VAL A 358 10.58 0.85 -14.76
CA VAL A 358 10.74 1.10 -13.32
C VAL A 358 12.10 1.73 -13.01
N PHE A 359 13.19 1.23 -13.60
CA PHE A 359 14.52 1.79 -13.40
C PHE A 359 14.62 3.22 -13.92
N HIS A 360 14.08 3.48 -15.12
CA HIS A 360 14.03 4.83 -15.69
C HIS A 360 13.25 5.79 -14.80
N PHE A 361 12.06 5.38 -14.35
CA PHE A 361 11.23 6.14 -13.43
C PHE A 361 11.98 6.47 -12.13
N LEU A 362 12.67 5.48 -11.53
CA LEU A 362 13.49 5.64 -10.34
C LEU A 362 14.83 6.34 -10.56
N ARG A 363 15.09 6.80 -11.80
CA ARG A 363 16.35 7.43 -12.23
C ARG A 363 17.58 6.58 -11.90
N LEU A 364 17.43 5.26 -12.01
CA LEU A 364 18.49 4.28 -11.81
C LEU A 364 19.32 4.13 -13.09
N GLY A 365 20.60 3.82 -12.93
CA GLY A 365 21.49 3.53 -14.06
C GLY A 365 21.12 2.21 -14.75
N PRO A 366 21.71 1.94 -15.94
CA PRO A 366 21.53 0.65 -16.59
C PRO A 366 22.12 -0.48 -15.74
N VAL A 367 21.51 -1.65 -15.83
CA VAL A 367 22.04 -2.88 -15.22
C VAL A 367 22.90 -3.64 -16.21
N SER A 368 23.81 -4.49 -15.71
CA SER A 368 24.56 -5.41 -16.56
C SER A 368 23.62 -6.44 -17.19
N GLU A 369 24.01 -7.02 -18.33
CA GLU A 369 23.26 -8.07 -18.99
C GLU A 369 23.03 -9.29 -18.05
N GLN A 370 24.01 -9.59 -17.20
CA GLN A 370 23.87 -10.63 -16.18
C GLN A 370 22.76 -10.31 -15.18
N THR A 371 22.73 -9.07 -14.65
CA THR A 371 21.68 -8.65 -13.72
C THR A 371 20.31 -8.60 -14.40
N GLU A 372 20.21 -8.13 -15.64
CA GLU A 372 18.96 -8.15 -16.40
C GLU A 372 18.43 -9.59 -16.59
N ARG A 373 19.32 -10.53 -16.94
CA ARG A 373 18.97 -11.96 -17.05
C ARG A 373 18.53 -12.55 -15.71
N LEU A 374 19.19 -12.18 -14.60
CA LEU A 374 18.77 -12.60 -13.25
C LEU A 374 17.39 -12.06 -12.90
N ILE A 375 17.12 -10.80 -13.24
CA ILE A 375 15.86 -10.14 -13.00
C ILE A 375 14.75 -10.77 -13.82
N SER A 376 14.94 -10.98 -15.12
CA SER A 376 13.91 -11.53 -16.01
C SER A 376 13.61 -13.01 -15.72
N ARG A 377 14.64 -13.83 -15.46
CA ARG A 377 14.50 -15.27 -15.20
C ARG A 377 14.09 -15.62 -13.77
N ARG A 378 14.01 -14.63 -12.88
CA ARG A 378 13.56 -14.87 -11.50
C ARG A 378 12.16 -15.52 -11.52
N PRO A 379 11.95 -16.63 -10.79
CA PRO A 379 10.63 -17.21 -10.61
C PRO A 379 9.67 -16.19 -10.01
N VAL A 380 8.44 -16.16 -10.52
CA VAL A 380 7.42 -15.22 -10.05
C VAL A 380 7.15 -15.43 -8.56
N ALA A 381 7.23 -14.36 -7.78
CA ALA A 381 6.99 -14.43 -6.34
C ALA A 381 5.49 -14.42 -5.99
N ASN A 382 5.15 -15.03 -4.84
CA ASN A 382 3.80 -15.00 -4.24
C ASN A 382 2.67 -15.49 -5.19
N THR A 383 2.94 -16.53 -5.98
CA THR A 383 1.94 -17.15 -6.85
C THR A 383 0.89 -17.92 -6.05
N ARG A 384 -0.29 -18.17 -6.64
CA ARG A 384 -1.37 -18.95 -6.02
C ARG A 384 -0.86 -20.34 -5.60
N HIS A 385 -1.28 -20.80 -4.42
CA HIS A 385 -1.03 -22.16 -3.95
C HIS A 385 -1.68 -23.19 -4.88
N GLN A 386 -1.14 -24.41 -4.93
CA GLN A 386 -1.66 -25.46 -5.81
C GLN A 386 -3.13 -25.80 -5.53
N SER A 387 -3.53 -25.82 -4.25
CA SER A 387 -4.93 -26.03 -3.85
C SER A 387 -5.86 -24.98 -4.46
N ASP A 388 -5.45 -23.70 -4.46
CA ASP A 388 -6.25 -22.61 -5.03
C ASP A 388 -6.28 -22.66 -6.58
N ARG A 389 -5.24 -23.22 -7.21
CA ARG A 389 -5.23 -23.45 -8.67
C ARG A 389 -6.20 -24.57 -9.06
N ASN A 390 -6.29 -25.61 -8.24
CA ASN A 390 -7.15 -26.76 -8.49
C ASN A 390 -8.66 -26.41 -8.41
N LEU A 391 -9.03 -25.32 -7.73
CA LEU A 391 -10.41 -24.81 -7.71
C LEU A 391 -10.89 -24.31 -9.08
N GLY A 392 -9.96 -24.01 -9.99
CA GLY A 392 -10.30 -23.56 -11.34
C GLY A 392 -10.85 -22.13 -11.39
N PRO A 393 -11.46 -21.74 -12.53
CA PRO A 393 -12.02 -20.41 -12.73
C PRO A 393 -13.28 -20.18 -11.89
N MET A 394 -13.61 -18.91 -11.66
CA MET A 394 -14.93 -18.52 -11.14
C MET A 394 -16.04 -18.85 -12.15
N GLU A 395 -17.28 -18.94 -11.66
CA GLU A 395 -18.47 -19.11 -12.51
C GLU A 395 -18.55 -18.04 -13.62
N PRO A 396 -18.90 -18.40 -14.87
CA PRO A 396 -18.99 -17.45 -15.98
C PRO A 396 -19.93 -16.27 -15.70
N VAL A 397 -21.07 -16.54 -15.04
CA VAL A 397 -22.04 -15.50 -14.65
C VAL A 397 -21.44 -14.51 -13.64
N THR A 398 -20.62 -14.98 -12.70
CA THR A 398 -19.91 -14.11 -11.74
C THR A 398 -18.91 -13.22 -12.45
N ARG A 399 -18.16 -13.77 -13.41
CA ARG A 399 -17.19 -13.00 -14.21
C ARG A 399 -17.88 -11.88 -14.96
N GLU A 400 -18.98 -12.19 -15.64
CA GLU A 400 -19.71 -11.20 -16.44
C GLU A 400 -20.32 -10.10 -15.56
N MET A 401 -20.88 -10.46 -14.41
CA MET A 401 -21.40 -9.50 -13.44
C MET A 401 -20.32 -8.55 -12.92
N LEU A 402 -19.15 -9.07 -12.55
CA LEU A 402 -18.03 -8.25 -12.08
C LEU A 402 -17.47 -7.38 -13.20
N ARG A 403 -17.43 -7.85 -14.45
CA ARG A 403 -17.04 -7.02 -15.60
C ARG A 403 -17.96 -5.82 -15.76
N GLN A 404 -19.28 -6.04 -15.73
CA GLN A 404 -20.26 -4.96 -15.82
C GLN A 404 -20.14 -3.99 -14.63
N PHE A 405 -19.89 -4.51 -13.42
CA PHE A 405 -19.69 -3.68 -12.23
C PHE A 405 -18.45 -2.80 -12.33
N TYR A 406 -17.31 -3.34 -12.77
CA TYR A 406 -16.06 -2.59 -12.86
C TYR A 406 -15.96 -1.70 -14.12
N ALA A 407 -16.70 -2.01 -15.19
CA ALA A 407 -16.64 -1.29 -16.46
C ALA A 407 -16.65 0.25 -16.36
N PRO A 408 -17.59 0.92 -15.66
CA PRO A 408 -17.58 2.39 -15.56
C PRO A 408 -16.35 2.94 -14.83
N PHE A 409 -15.82 2.20 -13.85
CA PHE A 409 -14.61 2.58 -13.13
C PHE A 409 -13.37 2.40 -13.99
N ASN A 410 -13.30 1.32 -14.78
CA ASN A 410 -12.20 1.02 -15.70
C ASN A 410 -12.15 2.02 -16.86
N GLN A 411 -13.31 2.40 -17.41
CA GLN A 411 -13.41 3.47 -18.43
C GLN A 411 -12.88 4.79 -17.88
N LYS A 412 -13.27 5.16 -16.65
CA LYS A 412 -12.75 6.39 -16.01
C LYS A 412 -11.25 6.27 -15.72
N LEU A 413 -10.77 5.11 -15.27
CA LEU A 413 -9.35 4.85 -15.02
C LEU A 413 -8.54 5.03 -16.31
N SER A 414 -8.98 4.40 -17.39
CA SER A 414 -8.35 4.49 -18.70
C SER A 414 -8.25 5.94 -19.18
N ALA A 415 -9.32 6.73 -19.03
CA ALA A 415 -9.29 8.15 -19.37
C ALA A 415 -8.30 8.96 -18.50
N VAL A 416 -8.23 8.67 -17.19
CA VAL A 416 -7.27 9.33 -16.27
C VAL A 416 -5.83 8.94 -16.58
N LEU A 417 -5.58 7.66 -16.90
CA LEU A 417 -4.26 7.13 -17.24
C LEU A 417 -3.90 7.33 -18.71
N GLN A 418 -4.84 7.83 -19.53
CA GLN A 418 -4.67 7.99 -20.98
C GLN A 418 -4.14 6.72 -21.64
N ASP A 419 -4.72 5.59 -21.24
CA ASP A 419 -4.28 4.26 -21.64
C ASP A 419 -5.49 3.32 -21.69
N GLU A 420 -5.91 2.95 -22.91
CA GLU A 420 -7.04 2.07 -23.17
C GLU A 420 -6.83 0.66 -22.62
N SER A 421 -5.59 0.26 -22.35
CA SER A 421 -5.27 -1.05 -21.84
C SER A 421 -5.83 -1.30 -20.42
N PHE A 422 -6.24 -0.25 -19.71
CA PHE A 422 -6.91 -0.31 -18.40
C PHE A 422 -8.44 -0.42 -18.48
N THR A 423 -9.05 -0.59 -19.65
CA THR A 423 -10.47 -0.99 -19.72
C THR A 423 -10.68 -2.46 -19.34
N TRP A 424 -9.60 -3.26 -19.42
CA TRP A 424 -9.62 -4.72 -19.46
C TRP A 424 -10.64 -5.22 -20.48
#